data_AF-A0A6P0CEA3-F1
#
_entry.id   AF-A0A6P0CEA3-F1
#
_cell.length_a   1.000
_cell.length_b   1.000
_cell.length_c   1.000
_cell.angle_alpha   90.00
_cell.angle_beta   90.00
_cell.angle_gamma   90.00
#
_symmetry.space_group_name_H-M   'P 1'
#
loop_
_entity.id
_entity.type
_entity.pdbx_description
1 polymer ?
#
loop_
_entity_poly.entity_id
_entity_poly.type
_entity_poly.pdbx_seq_one_letter_code
_entity_poly.pdbx_strand_id
1 'polypeptide(L)'
;MRIASPPSKGRRAGRAPATHVIILDGTLYSLEPLCQTNAARAYTMLLEIGAAVSLYYEPGLQWDNWRSIRDVVTGKGINRLIRRAYGWLATRYRPGDRIFLFGYSRGAYAVRSLAGVIDLVGLFRSEHATVRNIRAAYRHYANSPQSETAQAFSRQHCHAQIEIDMIGVWDTVKSLGINAPILWRLSEHLQAFHNHELSSIVKHGFQALAHDEKRVAFSPVLWSCHDDYPGRLEQVWFPGAHGDVGGQLGGYEVARPLANIPLVWMLRRAAEIGLPLPEAWEERHPRDALVPARGTWRGHGKVLMTRKKRIVGADRSERLHHSIAARQALKDKLTKSENALFDVNASENS
;
A
#
# COMPACT_ATOMS: atom_id res chain seq x y z
N MET A 1 -37.57 8.46 -59.48
CA MET A 1 -37.04 9.15 -58.28
C MET A 1 -37.02 8.14 -57.13
N ARG A 2 -35.88 7.51 -56.85
CA ARG A 2 -35.63 6.69 -55.65
C ARG A 2 -34.33 7.20 -55.04
N ILE A 3 -34.44 7.90 -53.93
CA ILE A 3 -33.32 8.50 -53.21
C ILE A 3 -32.70 7.38 -52.36
N ALA A 4 -31.45 7.04 -52.63
CA ALA A 4 -30.70 6.06 -51.86
C ALA A 4 -30.39 6.63 -50.45
N SER A 5 -30.71 5.86 -49.42
CA SER A 5 -30.36 6.19 -48.03
C SER A 5 -28.84 6.11 -47.83
N PRO A 6 -28.23 7.03 -47.06
CA PRO A 6 -26.79 7.00 -46.81
C PRO A 6 -26.44 5.82 -45.88
N PRO A 7 -25.23 5.24 -46.01
CA PRO A 7 -24.81 4.13 -45.18
C PRO A 7 -24.68 4.60 -43.72
N SER A 8 -25.29 3.85 -42.80
CA SER A 8 -25.15 4.05 -41.36
C SER A 8 -23.68 3.98 -40.96
N LYS A 9 -23.13 5.08 -40.42
CA LYS A 9 -21.81 5.08 -39.80
C LYS A 9 -21.78 4.01 -38.71
N GLY A 10 -21.01 2.95 -38.92
CA GLY A 10 -20.82 1.91 -37.93
C GLY A 10 -20.34 2.52 -36.61
N ARG A 11 -21.13 2.36 -35.54
CA ARG A 11 -20.64 2.54 -34.17
C ARG A 11 -19.45 1.61 -34.02
N ARG A 12 -18.24 2.15 -33.93
CA ARG A 12 -17.07 1.40 -33.43
C ARG A 12 -17.51 0.78 -32.10
N ALA A 13 -17.55 -0.55 -32.02
CA ALA A 13 -17.82 -1.25 -30.78
C ALA A 13 -16.83 -0.72 -29.73
N GLY A 14 -17.35 -0.05 -28.70
CA GLY A 14 -16.52 0.49 -27.63
C GLY A 14 -15.79 -0.65 -26.93
N ARG A 15 -14.49 -0.48 -26.64
CA ARG A 15 -13.74 -1.40 -25.78
C ARG A 15 -14.49 -1.53 -24.45
N ALA A 16 -14.71 -2.76 -23.98
CA ALA A 16 -15.25 -2.98 -22.65
C ALA A 16 -14.36 -2.30 -21.58
N PRO A 17 -14.93 -1.77 -20.48
CA PRO A 17 -14.16 -1.18 -19.39
C PRO A 17 -13.05 -2.12 -18.92
N ALA A 18 -11.82 -1.60 -18.83
CA ALA A 18 -10.68 -2.35 -18.35
C ALA A 18 -10.48 -2.14 -16.85
N THR A 19 -9.90 -3.12 -16.18
CA THR A 19 -9.45 -2.98 -14.78
C THR A 19 -7.94 -2.77 -14.76
N HIS A 20 -7.48 -1.61 -14.29
CA HIS A 20 -6.06 -1.31 -14.10
C HIS A 20 -5.68 -1.55 -12.65
N VAL A 21 -4.63 -2.34 -12.42
CA VAL A 21 -4.10 -2.62 -11.10
C VAL A 21 -2.64 -2.20 -11.03
N ILE A 22 -2.34 -1.26 -10.13
CA ILE A 22 -1.01 -0.72 -9.90
C ILE A 22 -0.53 -1.20 -8.53
N ILE A 23 0.61 -1.88 -8.49
CA ILE A 23 1.19 -2.45 -7.28
C ILE A 23 2.59 -1.89 -7.11
N LEU A 24 2.80 -1.11 -6.06
CA LEU A 24 4.10 -0.51 -5.73
C LEU A 24 4.65 -1.16 -4.47
N ASP A 25 5.75 -1.89 -4.58
CA ASP A 25 6.26 -2.69 -3.47
C ASP A 25 7.19 -1.89 -2.52
N GLY A 26 7.45 -2.46 -1.34
CA GLY A 26 8.33 -1.92 -0.31
C GLY A 26 9.82 -2.10 -0.59
N THR A 27 10.63 -1.46 0.25
CA THR A 27 12.10 -1.60 0.29
C THR A 27 12.51 -3.06 0.37
N LEU A 28 13.62 -3.44 -0.27
CA LEU A 28 14.22 -4.77 -0.10
C LEU A 28 13.22 -5.90 -0.44
N TYR A 29 12.41 -5.69 -1.48
CA TYR A 29 11.53 -6.73 -2.01
C TYR A 29 12.36 -7.78 -2.77
N SER A 30 11.79 -8.98 -2.90
CA SER A 30 12.29 -10.01 -3.79
C SER A 30 11.10 -10.76 -4.39
N LEU A 31 11.22 -11.18 -5.65
CA LEU A 31 10.24 -12.06 -6.30
C LEU A 31 10.56 -13.54 -6.07
N GLU A 32 11.70 -13.86 -5.44
CA GLU A 32 12.02 -15.23 -5.06
C GLU A 32 10.94 -15.79 -4.13
N PRO A 33 10.46 -17.03 -4.35
CA PRO A 33 9.30 -17.58 -3.64
C PRO A 33 9.33 -17.43 -2.10
N LEU A 34 10.51 -17.55 -1.49
CA LEU A 34 10.71 -17.50 -0.03
C LEU A 34 10.95 -16.08 0.53
N CYS A 35 10.88 -15.06 -0.33
CA CYS A 35 11.20 -13.68 0.03
C CYS A 35 10.11 -12.69 -0.44
N GLN A 36 9.01 -13.18 -1.02
CA GLN A 36 7.93 -12.35 -1.55
C GLN A 36 7.19 -11.61 -0.44
N THR A 37 7.01 -10.31 -0.64
CA THR A 37 6.08 -9.46 0.11
C THR A 37 4.63 -9.83 -0.23
N ASN A 38 3.68 -9.35 0.57
CA ASN A 38 2.25 -9.48 0.27
C ASN A 38 1.86 -8.74 -1.02
N ALA A 39 2.54 -7.64 -1.36
CA ALA A 39 2.34 -6.94 -2.63
C ALA A 39 2.84 -7.79 -3.83
N ALA A 40 4.02 -8.41 -3.73
CA ALA A 40 4.56 -9.32 -4.74
C ALA A 40 3.69 -10.58 -4.92
N ARG A 41 3.14 -11.12 -3.81
CA ARG A 41 2.20 -12.26 -3.86
C ARG A 41 0.88 -11.87 -4.54
N ALA A 42 0.33 -10.70 -4.21
CA ALA A 42 -0.87 -10.17 -4.88
C ALA A 42 -0.63 -9.98 -6.39
N TYR A 43 0.52 -9.43 -6.77
CA TYR A 43 0.92 -9.33 -8.18
C TYR A 43 1.00 -10.70 -8.86
N THR A 44 1.65 -11.67 -8.23
CA THR A 44 1.81 -13.02 -8.79
C THR A 44 0.46 -13.69 -9.02
N MET A 45 -0.49 -13.58 -8.07
CA MET A 45 -1.84 -14.11 -8.26
C MET A 45 -2.60 -13.41 -9.39
N LEU A 46 -2.46 -12.09 -9.51
CA LEU A 46 -3.16 -11.34 -10.55
C LEU A 46 -2.62 -11.62 -11.95
N LEU A 47 -1.36 -12.07 -12.10
CA LEU A 47 -0.84 -12.53 -13.38
C LEU A 47 -1.65 -13.70 -13.95
N GLU A 48 -2.20 -14.58 -13.09
CA GLU A 48 -3.02 -15.73 -13.50
C GLU A 48 -4.35 -15.30 -14.13
N ILE A 49 -4.84 -14.09 -13.83
CA ILE A 49 -6.08 -13.54 -14.41
C ILE A 49 -5.90 -13.19 -15.89
N GLY A 50 -4.67 -12.92 -16.32
CA GLY A 50 -4.35 -12.60 -17.71
C GLY A 50 -5.02 -11.31 -18.20
N ALA A 51 -5.58 -11.33 -19.40
CA ALA A 51 -6.00 -10.14 -20.14
C ALA A 51 -7.19 -9.37 -19.51
N ALA A 52 -7.87 -9.92 -18.51
CA ALA A 52 -8.97 -9.23 -17.82
C ALA A 52 -8.48 -8.09 -16.92
N VAL A 53 -7.19 -8.08 -16.53
CA VAL A 53 -6.56 -7.01 -15.75
C VAL A 53 -5.33 -6.45 -16.47
N SER A 54 -5.20 -5.13 -16.47
CA SER A 54 -3.99 -4.43 -16.89
C SER A 54 -3.12 -4.22 -15.65
N LEU A 55 -2.00 -4.94 -15.56
CA LEU A 55 -1.14 -4.95 -14.38
C LEU A 55 0.10 -4.06 -14.55
N TYR A 56 0.37 -3.26 -13.53
CA TYR A 56 1.64 -2.56 -13.36
C TYR A 56 2.22 -2.93 -12.00
N TYR A 57 3.37 -3.59 -12.01
CA TYR A 57 4.14 -3.83 -10.80
C TYR A 57 5.43 -3.03 -10.87
N GLU A 58 5.68 -2.24 -9.84
CA GLU A 58 6.99 -1.61 -9.68
C GLU A 58 7.67 -2.08 -8.39
N PRO A 59 8.86 -2.67 -8.54
CA PRO A 59 9.66 -3.01 -7.39
C PRO A 59 10.03 -1.81 -6.53
N GLY A 60 10.03 -1.98 -5.21
CA GLY A 60 10.50 -0.95 -4.30
C GLY A 60 12.00 -0.71 -4.42
N LEU A 61 12.47 0.42 -3.91
CA LEU A 61 13.89 0.81 -3.98
C LEU A 61 14.76 -0.16 -3.16
N GLN A 62 15.78 -0.73 -3.80
CA GLN A 62 16.77 -1.60 -3.15
C GLN A 62 17.78 -0.82 -2.30
N TRP A 63 18.41 -1.52 -1.36
CA TRP A 63 19.42 -0.98 -0.43
C TRP A 63 20.76 -1.67 -0.67
N ASP A 64 21.37 -1.37 -1.82
CA ASP A 64 22.56 -2.11 -2.26
C ASP A 64 23.88 -1.40 -1.91
N ASN A 65 23.84 -0.08 -1.61
CA ASN A 65 25.05 0.71 -1.32
C ASN A 65 24.78 2.09 -0.67
N TRP A 66 25.83 2.78 -0.21
CA TRP A 66 25.75 4.09 0.48
C TRP A 66 25.07 5.19 -0.36
N ARG A 67 25.16 5.12 -1.70
CA ARG A 67 24.44 6.05 -2.60
C ARG A 67 22.93 5.76 -2.63
N SER A 68 22.53 4.49 -2.63
CA SER A 68 21.12 4.08 -2.53
C SER A 68 20.48 4.55 -1.22
N ILE A 69 21.25 4.61 -0.12
CA ILE A 69 20.78 5.15 1.17
C ILE A 69 20.40 6.63 1.02
N ARG A 70 21.22 7.45 0.37
CA ARG A 70 20.91 8.88 0.14
C ARG A 70 19.65 9.06 -0.72
N ASP A 71 19.49 8.25 -1.76
CA ASP A 71 18.31 8.35 -2.66
C ASP A 71 17.02 7.85 -2.00
N VAL A 72 17.14 6.90 -1.07
CA VAL A 72 16.06 6.42 -0.20
C VAL A 72 15.67 7.48 0.83
N VAL A 73 16.66 8.13 1.46
CA VAL A 73 16.44 9.17 2.48
C VAL A 73 15.89 10.46 1.87
N THR A 74 16.35 10.85 0.68
CA THR A 74 15.92 12.11 0.02
C THR A 74 14.61 12.01 -0.78
N GLY A 75 13.97 10.83 -0.84
CA GLY A 75 12.70 10.63 -1.56
C GLY A 75 12.76 10.79 -3.09
N LYS A 76 13.94 11.06 -3.66
CA LYS A 76 14.10 11.21 -5.12
C LYS A 76 13.72 9.93 -5.87
N GLY A 77 13.97 8.76 -5.27
CA GLY A 77 13.57 7.48 -5.81
C GLY A 77 12.05 7.30 -5.86
N ILE A 78 11.33 7.65 -4.78
CA ILE A 78 9.88 7.48 -4.70
C ILE A 78 9.16 8.38 -5.70
N ASN A 79 9.58 9.63 -5.86
CA ASN A 79 9.00 10.54 -6.85
C ASN A 79 9.18 10.06 -8.30
N ARG A 80 10.23 9.27 -8.59
CA ARG A 80 10.40 8.63 -9.91
C ARG A 80 9.40 7.49 -10.11
N LEU A 81 9.23 6.67 -9.07
CA LEU A 81 8.32 5.53 -9.03
C LEU A 81 6.87 6.00 -9.25
N ILE A 82 6.41 7.01 -8.51
CA ILE A 82 5.06 7.57 -8.65
C ILE A 82 4.85 8.16 -10.06
N ARG A 83 5.82 8.91 -10.61
CA ARG A 83 5.74 9.47 -11.97
C ARG A 83 5.61 8.41 -13.06
N ARG A 84 6.32 7.29 -12.91
CA ARG A 84 6.24 6.17 -13.85
C ARG A 84 4.86 5.50 -13.79
N ALA A 85 4.36 5.21 -12.59
CA ALA A 85 3.03 4.65 -12.40
C ALA A 85 1.94 5.58 -12.97
N TYR A 86 2.04 6.89 -12.70
CA TYR A 86 1.14 7.90 -13.27
C TYR A 86 1.17 7.87 -14.80
N GLY A 87 2.36 7.89 -15.42
CA GLY A 87 2.48 7.85 -16.89
C GLY A 87 1.97 6.54 -17.50
N TRP A 88 2.21 5.41 -16.84
CA TRP A 88 1.71 4.11 -17.27
C TRP A 88 0.18 4.07 -17.27
N LEU A 89 -0.45 4.63 -16.23
CA LEU A 89 -1.91 4.73 -16.11
C LEU A 89 -2.49 5.69 -17.14
N ALA A 90 -1.95 6.92 -17.22
CA ALA A 90 -2.43 7.97 -18.12
C ALA A 90 -2.38 7.56 -19.61
N THR A 91 -1.41 6.73 -19.99
CA THR A 91 -1.30 6.22 -21.38
C THR A 91 -2.31 5.12 -21.72
N ARG A 92 -2.99 4.52 -20.73
CA ARG A 92 -3.87 3.36 -20.91
C ARG A 92 -5.32 3.61 -20.53
N TYR A 93 -5.54 4.48 -19.53
CA TYR A 93 -6.84 4.77 -18.98
C TYR A 93 -7.79 5.34 -20.03
N ARG A 94 -9.03 4.88 -19.97
CA ARG A 94 -10.17 5.45 -20.69
C ARG A 94 -11.29 5.70 -19.69
N PRO A 95 -12.14 6.72 -19.91
CA PRO A 95 -13.30 6.95 -19.05
C PRO A 95 -14.14 5.67 -18.90
N GLY A 96 -14.46 5.32 -17.65
CA GLY A 96 -15.19 4.10 -17.29
C GLY A 96 -14.29 2.93 -16.90
N ASP A 97 -12.98 2.98 -17.15
CA ASP A 97 -12.04 1.99 -16.62
C ASP A 97 -11.96 2.04 -15.09
N ARG A 98 -11.68 0.90 -14.47
CA ARG A 98 -11.56 0.73 -13.02
C ARG A 98 -10.11 0.83 -12.58
N ILE A 99 -9.85 1.38 -11.39
CA ILE A 99 -8.48 1.59 -10.88
C ILE A 99 -8.35 1.01 -9.46
N PHE A 100 -7.42 0.07 -9.31
CA PHE A 100 -7.02 -0.51 -8.03
C PHE A 100 -5.55 -0.20 -7.77
N LEU A 101 -5.25 0.37 -6.62
CA LEU A 101 -3.88 0.69 -6.21
C LEU A 101 -3.51 -0.15 -4.98
N PHE A 102 -2.38 -0.84 -5.03
CA PHE A 102 -1.84 -1.58 -3.90
C PHE A 102 -0.42 -1.13 -3.57
N GLY A 103 -0.08 -1.10 -2.28
CA GLY A 103 1.30 -0.86 -1.91
C GLY A 103 1.68 -1.35 -0.52
N TYR A 104 2.96 -1.63 -0.35
CA TYR A 104 3.54 -2.03 0.94
C TYR A 104 4.59 -1.02 1.40
N SER A 105 4.59 -0.64 2.68
CA SER A 105 5.63 0.18 3.30
C SER A 105 5.80 1.55 2.63
N ARG A 106 6.94 1.81 1.97
CA ARG A 106 7.15 3.00 1.13
C ARG A 106 6.36 2.95 -0.18
N GLY A 107 6.11 1.77 -0.72
CA GLY A 107 5.22 1.58 -1.86
C GLY A 107 3.77 1.96 -1.53
N ALA A 108 3.33 1.69 -0.30
CA ALA A 108 2.04 2.19 0.21
C ALA A 108 1.98 3.72 0.24
N TYR A 109 3.06 4.37 0.67
CA TYR A 109 3.17 5.82 0.59
C TYR A 109 3.11 6.29 -0.87
N ALA A 110 3.80 5.61 -1.78
CA ALA A 110 3.81 5.93 -3.20
C ALA A 110 2.42 5.85 -3.86
N VAL A 111 1.62 4.81 -3.60
CA VAL A 111 0.26 4.72 -4.17
C VAL A 111 -0.69 5.75 -3.58
N ARG A 112 -0.55 6.09 -2.30
CA ARG A 112 -1.30 7.18 -1.68
C ARG A 112 -0.94 8.53 -2.33
N SER A 113 0.34 8.78 -2.54
CA SER A 113 0.80 9.98 -3.27
C SER A 113 0.34 9.98 -4.72
N LEU A 114 0.32 8.83 -5.40
CA LEU A 114 -0.21 8.71 -6.76
C LEU A 114 -1.67 9.18 -6.82
N ALA A 115 -2.51 8.68 -5.90
CA ALA A 115 -3.89 9.11 -5.78
C ALA A 115 -4.00 10.62 -5.51
N GLY A 116 -3.17 11.16 -4.62
CA GLY A 116 -3.12 12.61 -4.36
C GLY A 116 -2.74 13.46 -5.58
N VAL A 117 -1.81 12.99 -6.44
CA VAL A 117 -1.50 13.69 -7.70
C VAL A 117 -2.69 13.67 -8.65
N ILE A 118 -3.35 12.52 -8.77
CA ILE A 118 -4.51 12.34 -9.65
C ILE A 118 -5.68 13.22 -9.19
N ASP A 119 -5.91 13.32 -7.89
CA ASP A 119 -6.95 14.15 -7.31
C ASP A 119 -6.70 15.65 -7.52
N LEU A 120 -5.52 16.11 -7.10
CA LEU A 120 -5.24 17.54 -7.06
C LEU A 120 -4.88 18.15 -8.42
N VAL A 121 -4.36 17.34 -9.35
CA VAL A 121 -3.93 17.80 -10.68
C VAL A 121 -4.74 17.17 -11.81
N GLY A 122 -5.29 15.98 -11.63
CA GLY A 122 -5.98 15.21 -12.66
C GLY A 122 -5.09 14.14 -13.30
N LEU A 123 -5.73 13.15 -13.94
CA LEU A 123 -5.05 12.17 -14.79
C LEU A 123 -5.06 12.64 -16.25
N PHE A 124 -3.91 12.67 -16.91
CA PHE A 124 -3.83 13.06 -18.32
C PHE A 124 -4.63 12.14 -19.24
N ARG A 125 -5.22 12.74 -20.27
CA ARG A 125 -5.62 12.01 -21.46
C ARG A 125 -4.39 11.46 -22.17
N SER A 126 -4.55 10.31 -22.83
CA SER A 126 -3.44 9.55 -23.41
C SER A 126 -2.51 10.37 -24.31
N GLU A 127 -3.06 11.28 -25.11
CA GLU A 127 -2.34 12.17 -26.02
C GLU A 127 -1.48 13.24 -25.31
N HIS A 128 -1.76 13.50 -24.04
CA HIS A 128 -1.04 14.48 -23.21
C HIS A 128 -0.07 13.84 -22.21
N ALA A 129 -0.03 12.51 -22.12
CA ALA A 129 0.78 11.73 -21.18
C ALA A 129 2.29 11.71 -21.55
N THR A 130 2.86 12.87 -21.89
CA THR A 130 4.28 13.03 -22.23
C THR A 130 5.15 13.18 -20.98
N VAL A 131 6.44 12.80 -21.08
CA VAL A 131 7.40 12.98 -19.97
C VAL A 131 7.47 14.43 -19.49
N ARG A 132 7.37 15.40 -20.41
CA ARG A 132 7.37 16.83 -20.10
C ARG A 132 6.15 17.22 -19.26
N ASN A 133 4.96 16.78 -19.68
CA ASN A 133 3.72 17.09 -18.98
C ASN A 133 3.65 16.39 -17.63
N ILE A 134 4.11 15.14 -17.52
CA ILE A 134 4.15 14.42 -16.24
C ILE A 134 5.06 15.15 -15.25
N ARG A 135 6.22 15.66 -15.69
CA ARG A 135 7.07 16.50 -14.84
C ARG A 135 6.37 17.80 -14.44
N ALA A 136 5.60 18.41 -15.34
CA ALA A 136 4.83 19.62 -15.03
C ALA A 136 3.73 19.35 -14.00
N ALA A 137 2.96 18.26 -14.14
CA ALA A 137 1.95 17.85 -13.16
C ALA A 137 2.56 17.70 -11.76
N TYR A 138 3.71 17.05 -11.63
CA TYR A 138 4.38 16.92 -10.34
C TYR A 138 4.87 18.24 -9.76
N ARG A 139 5.28 19.21 -10.60
CA ARG A 139 5.62 20.55 -10.11
C ARG A 139 4.38 21.29 -9.61
N HIS A 140 3.24 21.16 -10.29
CA HIS A 140 1.98 21.71 -9.80
C HIS A 140 1.59 21.09 -8.47
N TYR A 141 1.63 19.75 -8.39
CA TYR A 141 1.34 19.00 -7.17
C TYR A 141 2.25 19.40 -5.99
N ALA A 142 3.56 19.56 -6.23
CA ALA A 142 4.51 19.86 -5.17
C ALA A 142 4.46 21.31 -4.66
N ASN A 143 4.10 22.27 -5.52
CA ASN A 143 4.25 23.68 -5.19
C ASN A 143 2.91 24.39 -4.94
N SER A 144 1.91 24.19 -5.80
CA SER A 144 0.67 24.98 -5.77
C SER A 144 -0.47 24.27 -6.54
N PRO A 145 -0.96 23.12 -6.05
CA PRO A 145 -1.96 22.32 -6.75
C PRO A 145 -3.29 23.07 -6.98
N GLN A 146 -3.63 24.01 -6.10
CA GLN A 146 -4.89 24.76 -6.16
C GLN A 146 -4.80 26.07 -6.95
N SER A 147 -3.62 26.43 -7.49
CA SER A 147 -3.44 27.66 -8.27
C SER A 147 -4.28 27.67 -9.55
N GLU A 148 -4.69 28.85 -10.02
CA GLU A 148 -5.41 28.99 -11.29
C GLU A 148 -4.66 28.37 -12.47
N THR A 149 -3.32 28.51 -12.48
CA THR A 149 -2.44 27.88 -13.47
C THR A 149 -2.54 26.35 -13.43
N ALA A 150 -2.55 25.74 -12.24
CA ALA A 150 -2.69 24.29 -12.10
C ALA A 150 -4.07 23.81 -12.56
N GLN A 151 -5.13 24.55 -12.25
CA GLN A 151 -6.49 24.22 -12.70
C GLN A 151 -6.64 24.38 -14.22
N ALA A 152 -6.10 25.44 -14.82
CA ALA A 152 -6.09 25.63 -16.26
C ALA A 152 -5.30 24.52 -16.97
N PHE A 153 -4.14 24.15 -16.42
CA PHE A 153 -3.34 23.03 -16.88
C PHE A 153 -4.12 21.72 -16.83
N SER A 154 -4.83 21.44 -15.73
CA SER A 154 -5.69 20.27 -15.58
C SER A 154 -6.79 20.24 -16.64
N ARG A 155 -7.59 21.30 -16.78
CA ARG A 155 -8.68 21.39 -17.78
C ARG A 155 -8.19 21.12 -19.20
N GLN A 156 -7.00 21.61 -19.54
CA GLN A 156 -6.44 21.44 -20.88
C GLN A 156 -5.90 20.05 -21.15
N HIS A 157 -5.42 19.30 -20.16
CA HIS A 157 -4.65 18.06 -20.39
C HIS A 157 -5.28 16.80 -19.79
N CYS A 158 -6.12 16.94 -18.76
CA CYS A 158 -6.63 15.83 -17.95
C CYS A 158 -8.04 15.38 -18.34
N HIS A 159 -8.40 14.18 -17.90
CA HIS A 159 -9.79 13.74 -17.89
C HIS A 159 -10.61 14.60 -16.92
N ALA A 160 -11.86 14.91 -17.29
CA ALA A 160 -12.75 15.75 -16.48
C ALA A 160 -13.20 15.06 -15.18
N GLN A 161 -13.32 13.73 -15.22
CA GLN A 161 -13.72 12.90 -14.08
C GLN A 161 -12.84 11.66 -14.03
N ILE A 162 -12.46 11.30 -12.81
CA ILE A 162 -11.73 10.08 -12.51
C ILE A 162 -12.09 9.60 -11.12
N GLU A 163 -12.16 8.29 -10.97
CA GLU A 163 -12.40 7.64 -9.69
C GLU A 163 -11.37 6.52 -9.51
N ILE A 164 -11.01 6.27 -8.28
CA ILE A 164 -10.17 5.15 -7.86
C ILE A 164 -11.06 4.21 -7.06
N ASP A 165 -11.32 3.01 -7.57
CA ASP A 165 -12.17 2.02 -6.91
C ASP A 165 -11.61 1.64 -5.54
N MET A 166 -10.29 1.39 -5.46
CA MET A 166 -9.68 0.94 -4.22
C MET A 166 -8.22 1.37 -4.08
N ILE A 167 -7.85 1.77 -2.87
CA ILE A 167 -6.46 1.79 -2.40
C ILE A 167 -6.31 0.78 -1.26
N GLY A 168 -5.51 -0.26 -1.47
CA GLY A 168 -5.17 -1.29 -0.48
C GLY A 168 -3.71 -1.21 -0.07
N VAL A 169 -3.41 -0.90 1.18
CA VAL A 169 -2.03 -0.73 1.65
C VAL A 169 -1.67 -1.60 2.85
N TRP A 170 -0.45 -2.14 2.82
CA TRP A 170 0.17 -2.80 3.98
C TRP A 170 1.17 -1.85 4.63
N ASP A 171 0.86 -1.45 5.84
CA ASP A 171 1.72 -0.76 6.80
C ASP A 171 2.49 0.46 6.25
N THR A 172 1.74 1.50 5.85
CA THR A 172 2.31 2.72 5.25
C THR A 172 3.35 3.39 6.15
N VAL A 173 4.54 3.69 5.60
CA VAL A 173 5.60 4.46 6.28
C VAL A 173 6.18 5.55 5.35
N LYS A 174 6.43 6.76 5.89
CA LYS A 174 6.89 7.95 5.12
C LYS A 174 8.31 7.77 4.55
N SER A 175 9.28 7.51 5.41
CA SER A 175 10.66 7.18 5.04
C SER A 175 11.35 6.52 6.23
N LEU A 176 12.38 5.72 5.94
CA LEU A 176 13.29 5.27 6.98
C LEU A 176 14.10 6.49 7.43
N GLY A 177 13.57 7.21 8.41
CA GLY A 177 14.34 8.11 9.24
C GLY A 177 15.41 7.26 9.90
N ILE A 178 16.62 7.26 9.34
CA ILE A 178 17.79 6.79 10.08
C ILE A 178 17.90 7.80 11.23
N ASN A 179 17.38 7.42 12.40
CA ASN A 179 17.62 8.11 13.66
C ASN A 179 19.09 7.91 14.07
N ALA A 180 20.02 8.33 13.20
CA ALA A 180 21.39 8.64 13.58
C ALA A 180 21.35 10.09 14.08
N PRO A 181 22.00 10.43 15.21
CA PRO A 181 21.95 11.75 15.83
C PRO A 181 22.31 12.95 14.92
N ILE A 182 22.83 12.70 13.72
CA ILE A 182 23.33 13.71 12.77
C ILE A 182 22.52 13.74 11.44
N LEU A 183 21.74 12.71 11.09
CA LEU A 183 21.06 12.62 9.78
C LEU A 183 19.60 13.11 9.77
N TRP A 184 19.02 13.43 10.93
CA TRP A 184 17.63 13.89 11.03
C TRP A 184 17.38 15.17 10.20
N ARG A 185 18.36 16.09 10.14
CA ARG A 185 18.31 17.33 9.36
C ARG A 185 18.22 17.13 7.84
N LEU A 186 18.64 15.97 7.33
CA LEU A 186 18.53 15.66 5.90
C LEU A 186 17.16 15.06 5.53
N SER A 187 16.34 14.71 6.52
CA SER A 187 14.99 14.14 6.33
C SER A 187 13.89 15.20 6.24
N GLU A 188 14.17 16.44 6.64
CA GLU A 188 13.19 17.55 6.68
C GLU A 188 12.73 18.02 5.29
N HIS A 189 13.43 17.65 4.21
CA HIS A 189 13.02 18.00 2.84
C HIS A 189 12.01 17.06 2.21
N LEU A 190 11.56 16.01 2.92
CA LEU A 190 10.34 15.30 2.57
C LEU A 190 9.16 16.13 3.08
N GLN A 191 8.96 17.30 2.49
CA GLN A 191 7.77 18.11 2.71
C GLN A 191 6.57 17.18 2.67
N ALA A 192 5.77 17.25 3.73
CA ALA A 192 4.56 16.50 3.92
C ALA A 192 3.69 16.64 2.69
N PHE A 193 3.80 15.68 1.76
CA PHE A 193 2.89 15.64 0.62
C PHE A 193 1.48 15.63 1.19
N HIS A 194 0.73 16.66 0.79
CA HIS A 194 -0.59 17.01 1.32
C HIS A 194 -1.58 15.89 1.05
N ASN A 195 -1.66 14.92 1.96
CA ASN A 195 -2.90 14.32 2.43
C ASN A 195 -2.60 13.19 3.41
N HIS A 196 -2.75 13.49 4.69
CA HIS A 196 -3.10 12.45 5.67
C HIS A 196 -4.54 11.95 5.45
N GLU A 197 -5.29 12.62 4.58
CA GLU A 197 -6.67 12.29 4.23
C GLU A 197 -6.72 11.30 3.06
N LEU A 198 -7.80 10.53 3.00
CA LEU A 198 -8.12 9.75 1.82
C LEU A 198 -8.80 10.69 0.82
N SER A 199 -8.25 10.76 -0.39
CA SER A 199 -8.76 11.64 -1.44
C SER A 199 -10.22 11.33 -1.80
N SER A 200 -10.99 12.37 -2.15
CA SER A 200 -12.42 12.25 -2.49
C SER A 200 -12.68 11.42 -3.75
N ILE A 201 -11.71 11.31 -4.66
CA ILE A 201 -11.82 10.44 -5.84
C ILE A 201 -11.64 8.96 -5.50
N VAL A 202 -11.22 8.61 -4.28
CA VAL A 202 -11.07 7.22 -3.85
C VAL A 202 -12.38 6.73 -3.24
N LYS A 203 -12.92 5.62 -3.74
CA LYS A 203 -14.16 5.02 -3.21
C LYS A 203 -13.91 4.16 -1.97
N HIS A 204 -12.81 3.43 -1.95
CA HIS A 204 -12.50 2.52 -0.84
C HIS A 204 -11.02 2.56 -0.46
N GLY A 205 -10.72 2.80 0.82
CA GLY A 205 -9.38 2.76 1.39
C GLY A 205 -9.26 1.67 2.45
N PHE A 206 -8.30 0.77 2.29
CA PHE A 206 -8.03 -0.31 3.25
C PHE A 206 -6.56 -0.30 3.63
N GLN A 207 -6.28 -0.24 4.93
CA GLN A 207 -4.93 -0.24 5.44
C GLN A 207 -4.75 -1.34 6.49
N ALA A 208 -3.86 -2.29 6.22
CA ALA A 208 -3.41 -3.28 7.19
C ALA A 208 -2.22 -2.72 7.98
N LEU A 209 -2.31 -2.70 9.31
CA LEU A 209 -1.33 -2.09 10.21
C LEU A 209 -0.65 -3.14 11.08
N ALA A 210 0.67 -3.02 11.25
CA ALA A 210 1.42 -3.86 12.18
C ALA A 210 1.22 -3.42 13.63
N HIS A 211 0.58 -4.25 14.45
CA HIS A 211 0.35 -3.96 15.87
C HIS A 211 1.63 -4.06 16.71
N ASP A 212 2.46 -5.07 16.46
CA ASP A 212 3.63 -5.38 17.31
C ASP A 212 4.92 -4.70 16.85
N GLU A 213 4.85 -3.82 15.83
CA GLU A 213 5.98 -3.01 15.39
C GLU A 213 6.29 -1.92 16.42
N LYS A 214 7.57 -1.82 16.80
CA LYS A 214 8.03 -0.89 17.82
C LYS A 214 9.10 0.08 17.31
N ARG A 215 9.75 -0.20 16.18
CA ARG A 215 10.84 0.63 15.67
C ARG A 215 10.27 1.96 15.19
N VAL A 216 10.76 3.07 15.76
CA VAL A 216 10.26 4.42 15.43
C VAL A 216 10.47 4.76 13.95
N ALA A 217 11.52 4.22 13.32
CA ALA A 217 11.77 4.34 11.88
C ALA A 217 10.65 3.74 10.99
N PHE A 218 9.79 2.90 11.57
CA PHE A 218 8.59 2.33 10.96
C PHE A 218 7.32 2.87 11.63
N SER A 219 7.30 4.15 12.02
CA SER A 219 6.07 4.78 12.53
C SER A 219 5.02 4.80 11.42
N PRO A 220 3.80 4.31 11.68
CA PRO A 220 2.78 4.18 10.65
C PRO A 220 2.22 5.54 10.28
N VAL A 221 1.86 5.70 9.02
CA VAL A 221 1.12 6.84 8.51
C VAL A 221 -0.35 6.44 8.44
N LEU A 222 -1.15 6.87 9.40
CA LEU A 222 -2.60 6.63 9.38
C LEU A 222 -3.27 7.54 8.34
N TRP A 223 -4.45 7.12 7.89
CA TRP A 223 -5.44 8.00 7.30
C TRP A 223 -6.27 8.68 8.39
N SER A 224 -6.73 9.89 8.11
CA SER A 224 -7.75 10.57 8.90
C SER A 224 -9.10 10.38 8.22
N CYS A 225 -10.08 9.85 8.96
CA CYS A 225 -11.44 9.65 8.51
C CYS A 225 -12.32 10.86 8.90
N HIS A 226 -12.94 11.48 7.91
CA HIS A 226 -13.93 12.55 8.11
C HIS A 226 -15.35 11.99 8.08
N ASP A 227 -16.28 12.67 8.76
CA ASP A 227 -17.69 12.28 8.84
C ASP A 227 -18.37 12.22 7.45
N ASP A 228 -17.93 13.10 6.54
CA ASP A 228 -18.52 13.24 5.21
C ASP A 228 -17.84 12.37 4.13
N TYR A 229 -16.92 11.47 4.50
CA TYR A 229 -16.26 10.63 3.51
C TYR A 229 -17.28 9.63 2.91
N PRO A 230 -17.61 9.74 1.60
CA PRO A 230 -18.67 8.94 1.00
C PRO A 230 -18.26 7.47 0.78
N GLY A 231 -16.96 7.18 0.92
CA GLY A 231 -16.38 5.88 0.68
C GLY A 231 -16.28 5.00 1.93
N ARG A 232 -15.67 3.82 1.76
CA ARG A 232 -15.35 2.91 2.88
C ARG A 232 -13.88 3.04 3.24
N LEU A 233 -13.58 3.48 4.47
CA LEU A 233 -12.23 3.51 5.02
C LEU A 233 -12.12 2.53 6.19
N GLU A 234 -11.19 1.56 6.09
CA GLU A 234 -10.85 0.65 7.20
C GLU A 234 -9.34 0.62 7.45
N GLN A 235 -8.95 0.86 8.71
CA GLN A 235 -7.58 0.76 9.17
C GLN A 235 -7.47 -0.37 10.20
N VAL A 236 -7.09 -1.57 9.75
CA VAL A 236 -7.15 -2.77 10.58
C VAL A 236 -5.76 -3.15 11.10
N TRP A 237 -5.65 -3.28 12.42
CA TRP A 237 -4.44 -3.73 13.09
C TRP A 237 -4.35 -5.25 13.11
N PHE A 238 -3.22 -5.77 12.63
CA PHE A 238 -2.89 -7.20 12.58
C PHE A 238 -1.71 -7.51 13.51
N PRO A 239 -1.66 -8.74 14.06
CA PRO A 239 -0.53 -9.15 14.88
C PRO A 239 0.77 -9.23 14.07
N GLY A 240 1.90 -9.07 14.75
CA GLY A 240 3.22 -9.08 14.14
C GLY A 240 3.78 -7.69 13.86
N ALA A 241 5.04 -7.66 13.43
CA ALA A 241 5.79 -6.46 13.07
C ALA A 241 5.58 -6.07 11.60
N HIS A 242 6.24 -5.00 11.15
CA HIS A 242 6.11 -4.47 9.78
C HIS A 242 6.23 -5.55 8.69
N GLY A 243 7.25 -6.41 8.81
CA GLY A 243 7.49 -7.50 7.86
C GLY A 243 6.49 -8.65 7.97
N ASP A 244 5.91 -8.88 9.15
CA ASP A 244 4.86 -9.88 9.35
C ASP A 244 3.56 -9.44 8.66
N VAL A 245 3.21 -8.14 8.73
CA VAL A 245 2.02 -7.62 8.02
C VAL A 245 2.27 -7.44 6.52
N GLY A 246 3.48 -7.07 6.14
CA GLY A 246 3.90 -6.86 4.76
C GLY A 246 4.33 -8.10 4.00
N GLY A 247 4.44 -9.26 4.66
CA GLY A 247 4.96 -10.49 4.06
C GLY A 247 6.46 -10.50 3.78
N GLN A 248 7.20 -9.46 4.18
CA GLN A 248 8.65 -9.40 4.00
C GLN A 248 9.36 -10.21 5.09
N LEU A 249 9.35 -11.54 4.93
CA LEU A 249 9.82 -12.48 5.95
C LEU A 249 11.32 -12.81 5.87
N GLY A 250 11.97 -12.51 4.73
CA GLY A 250 13.41 -12.63 4.53
C GLY A 250 13.93 -14.02 4.89
N GLY A 251 13.32 -15.05 4.33
CA GLY A 251 13.62 -16.46 4.59
C GLY A 251 12.99 -17.06 5.85
N TYR A 252 12.37 -16.26 6.73
CA TYR A 252 11.68 -16.79 7.90
C TYR A 252 10.23 -17.21 7.61
N GLU A 253 10.07 -18.19 6.72
CA GLU A 253 8.78 -18.63 6.20
C GLU A 253 7.90 -19.36 7.22
N VAL A 254 8.43 -19.73 8.40
CA VAL A 254 7.61 -20.18 9.55
C VAL A 254 6.54 -19.14 9.92
N ALA A 255 6.82 -17.85 9.71
CA ALA A 255 5.85 -16.77 9.95
C ALA A 255 4.85 -16.55 8.81
N ARG A 256 4.94 -17.30 7.70
CA ARG A 256 4.09 -17.08 6.51
C ARG A 256 2.60 -17.22 6.79
N PRO A 257 2.12 -18.20 7.58
CA PRO A 257 0.70 -18.28 7.93
C PRO A 257 0.19 -17.04 8.69
N LEU A 258 1.04 -16.39 9.49
CA LEU A 258 0.69 -15.13 10.15
C LEU A 258 0.57 -13.99 9.12
N ALA A 259 1.54 -13.90 8.20
CA ALA A 259 1.57 -12.88 7.15
C ALA A 259 0.48 -13.03 6.09
N ASN A 260 -0.05 -14.24 5.92
CA ASN A 260 -1.19 -14.51 5.05
C ASN A 260 -2.50 -13.90 5.58
N ILE A 261 -2.62 -13.65 6.89
CA ILE A 261 -3.85 -13.06 7.47
C ILE A 261 -4.14 -11.67 6.85
N PRO A 262 -3.23 -10.68 6.90
CA PRO A 262 -3.46 -9.38 6.26
C PRO A 262 -3.45 -9.43 4.73
N LEU A 263 -2.78 -10.40 4.11
CA LEU A 263 -2.86 -10.62 2.65
C LEU A 263 -4.29 -11.00 2.24
N VAL A 264 -4.83 -12.05 2.85
CA VAL A 264 -6.17 -12.55 2.52
C VAL A 264 -7.24 -11.52 2.89
N TRP A 265 -7.09 -10.82 4.02
CA TRP A 265 -8.00 -9.72 4.37
C TRP A 265 -8.04 -8.65 3.27
N MET A 266 -6.88 -8.19 2.78
CA MET A 266 -6.80 -7.17 1.74
C MET A 266 -7.45 -7.64 0.43
N LEU A 267 -7.17 -8.88 0.02
CA LEU A 267 -7.67 -9.44 -1.22
C LEU A 267 -9.18 -9.73 -1.17
N ARG A 268 -9.72 -10.11 0.00
CA ARG A 268 -11.17 -10.18 0.21
C ARG A 268 -11.85 -8.85 -0.04
N ARG A 269 -11.28 -7.74 0.47
CA ARG A 269 -11.81 -6.40 0.20
C ARG A 269 -11.77 -6.05 -1.29
N ALA A 270 -10.69 -6.42 -1.97
CA ALA A 270 -10.59 -6.22 -3.41
C ALA A 270 -11.64 -7.04 -4.18
N ALA A 271 -11.84 -8.30 -3.80
CA ALA A 271 -12.83 -9.19 -4.40
C ALA A 271 -14.28 -8.72 -4.14
N GLU A 272 -14.58 -8.22 -2.93
CA GLU A 272 -15.87 -7.60 -2.59
C GLU A 272 -16.20 -6.41 -3.52
N ILE A 273 -15.18 -5.67 -3.94
CA ILE A 273 -15.31 -4.54 -4.89
C ILE A 273 -15.34 -5.04 -6.35
N GLY A 274 -15.07 -6.32 -6.60
CA GLY A 274 -15.13 -6.94 -7.91
C GLY A 274 -13.79 -6.97 -8.66
N LEU A 275 -12.65 -6.92 -7.95
CA LEU A 275 -11.38 -7.30 -8.54
C LEU A 275 -11.37 -8.83 -8.78
N PRO A 276 -11.16 -9.31 -10.01
CA PRO A 276 -11.07 -10.75 -10.27
C PRO A 276 -9.84 -11.36 -9.56
N LEU A 277 -10.04 -12.50 -8.91
CA LEU A 277 -8.99 -13.30 -8.27
C LEU A 277 -9.07 -14.76 -8.74
N PRO A 278 -7.95 -15.52 -8.77
CA PRO A 278 -7.95 -16.90 -9.23
C PRO A 278 -8.89 -17.78 -8.42
N GLU A 279 -9.36 -18.89 -9.00
CA GLU A 279 -10.15 -19.86 -8.25
C GLU A 279 -9.35 -20.45 -7.08
N ALA A 280 -10.03 -20.69 -5.96
CA ALA A 280 -9.45 -21.20 -4.73
C ALA A 280 -8.22 -20.39 -4.22
N TRP A 281 -8.16 -19.09 -4.53
CA TRP A 281 -7.02 -18.25 -4.14
C TRP A 281 -6.85 -18.14 -2.62
N GLU A 282 -7.94 -18.24 -1.84
CA GLU A 282 -7.90 -18.17 -0.38
C GLU A 282 -7.25 -19.40 0.24
N GLU A 283 -7.59 -20.59 -0.25
CA GLU A 283 -7.08 -21.88 0.22
C GLU A 283 -5.58 -22.01 -0.01
N ARG A 284 -5.05 -21.38 -1.07
CA ARG A 284 -3.60 -21.27 -1.35
C ARG A 284 -2.82 -20.47 -0.29
N HIS A 285 -3.52 -19.82 0.64
CA HIS A 285 -2.94 -18.98 1.69
C HIS A 285 -3.37 -19.43 3.08
N PRO A 286 -2.80 -20.53 3.60
CA PRO A 286 -3.05 -20.97 4.98
C PRO A 286 -2.79 -19.84 5.97
N ARG A 287 -3.68 -19.70 6.95
CA ARG A 287 -3.66 -18.63 7.95
C ARG A 287 -3.58 -19.25 9.32
N ASP A 288 -2.61 -18.82 10.10
CA ASP A 288 -2.50 -19.22 11.49
C ASP A 288 -2.00 -18.04 12.32
N ALA A 289 -2.83 -17.59 13.24
CA ALA A 289 -2.53 -16.48 14.12
C ALA A 289 -1.52 -16.86 15.20
N LEU A 290 -1.28 -18.15 15.46
CA LEU A 290 -0.50 -18.66 16.59
C LEU A 290 0.96 -18.96 16.23
N VAL A 291 1.31 -19.05 14.94
CA VAL A 291 2.70 -19.27 14.53
C VAL A 291 3.63 -18.14 15.02
N PRO A 292 4.92 -18.42 15.23
CA PRO A 292 5.89 -17.39 15.63
C PRO A 292 5.98 -16.25 14.60
N ALA A 293 5.92 -15.01 15.08
CA ALA A 293 6.20 -13.84 14.25
C ALA A 293 7.71 -13.73 13.97
N ARG A 294 8.08 -13.15 12.82
CA ARG A 294 9.46 -12.73 12.54
C ARG A 294 9.94 -11.72 13.57
N GLY A 295 9.08 -10.78 13.94
CA GLY A 295 9.37 -9.73 14.91
C GLY A 295 10.37 -8.67 14.41
N THR A 296 10.86 -7.84 15.33
CA THR A 296 11.61 -6.61 15.01
C THR A 296 13.14 -6.73 15.16
N TRP A 297 13.67 -7.87 15.62
CA TRP A 297 15.08 -8.06 16.00
C TRP A 297 15.91 -8.91 15.01
N ARG A 298 15.36 -9.26 13.85
CA ARG A 298 16.09 -10.04 12.82
C ARG A 298 16.66 -9.13 11.73
N GLY A 299 17.82 -9.50 11.17
CA GLY A 299 18.50 -8.75 10.11
C GLY A 299 18.82 -7.31 10.52
N HIS A 300 18.61 -6.36 9.60
CA HIS A 300 18.84 -4.91 9.83
C HIS A 300 17.96 -4.32 10.95
N GLY A 301 16.93 -5.03 11.44
CA GLY A 301 16.09 -4.57 12.54
C GLY A 301 16.84 -4.33 13.86
N LYS A 302 18.01 -4.95 14.05
CA LYS A 302 18.87 -4.75 15.24
C LYS A 302 19.49 -3.35 15.31
N VAL A 303 19.71 -2.71 14.15
CA VAL A 303 20.37 -1.39 14.05
C VAL A 303 19.40 -0.25 14.40
N LEU A 304 18.09 -0.50 14.35
CA LEU A 304 17.04 0.47 14.65
C LEU A 304 16.69 0.43 16.14
N MET A 305 17.47 1.15 16.94
CA MET A 305 17.43 1.05 18.42
C MET A 305 16.26 1.81 19.04
N THR A 306 15.82 2.94 18.48
CA THR A 306 14.70 3.71 19.07
C THR A 306 13.38 2.96 18.92
N ARG A 307 12.72 2.70 20.06
CA ARG A 307 11.51 1.87 20.11
C ARG A 307 10.39 2.53 20.90
N LYS A 308 9.18 2.51 20.35
CA LYS A 308 7.95 3.01 20.96
C LYS A 308 6.77 2.14 20.51
N LYS A 309 5.86 1.78 21.42
CA LYS A 309 4.61 1.11 21.04
C LYS A 309 3.80 2.03 20.12
N ARG A 310 3.17 1.45 19.10
CA ARG A 310 2.22 2.19 18.25
C ARG A 310 0.96 2.53 19.04
N ILE A 311 0.35 3.66 18.68
CA ILE A 311 -0.91 4.13 19.25
C ILE A 311 -2.03 3.57 18.37
N VAL A 312 -3.01 2.92 18.99
CA VAL A 312 -4.18 2.33 18.33
C VAL A 312 -5.41 3.13 18.76
N GLY A 313 -6.33 3.37 17.82
CA GLY A 313 -7.58 4.10 18.07
C GLY A 313 -7.40 5.62 18.08
N ALA A 314 -6.42 6.12 17.34
CA ALA A 314 -6.25 7.55 17.10
C ALA A 314 -7.28 8.10 16.09
N ASP A 315 -7.81 7.23 15.24
CA ASP A 315 -8.83 7.50 14.23
C ASP A 315 -9.99 6.49 14.33
N ARG A 316 -11.21 6.95 14.05
CA ARG A 316 -12.45 6.16 14.16
C ARG A 316 -12.54 4.99 13.16
N SER A 317 -11.80 5.05 12.06
CA SER A 317 -11.75 3.97 11.07
C SER A 317 -10.90 2.78 11.53
N GLU A 318 -10.22 2.90 12.67
CA GLU A 318 -9.34 1.87 13.20
C GLU A 318 -10.09 0.70 13.85
N ARG A 319 -9.61 -0.52 13.62
CA ARG A 319 -10.14 -1.74 14.25
C ARG A 319 -9.03 -2.74 14.56
N LEU A 320 -9.15 -3.48 15.65
CA LEU A 320 -8.28 -4.62 15.92
C LEU A 320 -8.79 -5.86 15.18
N HIS A 321 -7.92 -6.56 14.46
CA HIS A 321 -8.28 -7.87 13.90
C HIS A 321 -8.38 -8.92 15.01
N HIS A 322 -9.35 -9.83 14.92
CA HIS A 322 -9.60 -10.87 15.93
C HIS A 322 -8.38 -11.78 16.21
N SER A 323 -7.46 -11.91 15.26
CA SER A 323 -6.21 -12.66 15.44
C SER A 323 -5.28 -12.05 16.52
N ILE A 324 -5.44 -10.76 16.87
CA ILE A 324 -4.72 -10.16 18.01
C ILE A 324 -5.20 -10.78 19.32
N ALA A 325 -6.52 -10.88 19.51
CA ALA A 325 -7.11 -11.48 20.70
C ALA A 325 -6.71 -12.96 20.83
N ALA A 326 -6.69 -13.72 19.72
CA ALA A 326 -6.25 -15.11 19.71
C ALA A 326 -4.81 -15.27 20.23
N ARG A 327 -3.89 -14.38 19.84
CA ARG A 327 -2.50 -14.40 20.33
C ARG A 327 -2.37 -13.96 21.78
N GLN A 328 -3.17 -12.99 22.20
CA GLN A 328 -3.16 -12.53 23.59
C GLN A 328 -3.61 -13.65 24.53
N ALA A 329 -4.69 -14.37 24.18
CA ALA A 329 -5.17 -15.51 24.95
C ALA A 329 -4.12 -16.63 25.07
N LEU A 330 -3.32 -16.89 24.02
CA LEU A 330 -2.21 -17.85 24.09
C LEU A 330 -1.11 -17.39 25.06
N LYS A 331 -0.72 -16.12 25.00
CA LYS A 331 0.28 -15.55 25.93
C LYS A 331 -0.18 -15.66 27.37
N ASP A 332 -1.44 -15.28 27.65
CA ASP A 332 -1.98 -15.31 29.00
C ASP A 332 -2.02 -16.74 29.57
N LYS A 333 -2.29 -17.75 28.72
CA LYS A 333 -2.21 -19.16 29.10
C LYS A 333 -0.77 -19.58 29.44
N LEU A 334 0.20 -19.22 28.61
CA LEU A 334 1.62 -19.55 28.84
C LEU A 334 2.14 -18.92 30.12
N THR A 335 1.87 -17.64 30.35
CA THR A 335 2.29 -16.94 31.59
C THR A 335 1.67 -17.59 32.84
N LYS A 336 0.40 -18.00 32.76
CA LYS A 336 -0.26 -18.72 33.87
C LYS A 336 0.38 -20.09 34.12
N SER A 337 0.73 -20.84 33.07
CA SER A 337 1.43 -22.11 33.19
C SER A 337 2.84 -21.97 33.77
N GLU A 338 3.59 -20.94 33.36
CA GLU A 338 4.90 -20.62 33.92
C GLU A 338 4.80 -20.27 35.40
N ASN A 339 3.88 -19.37 35.78
CA ASN A 339 3.66 -19.01 37.19
C ASN A 339 3.25 -20.22 38.04
N ALA A 340 2.38 -21.10 37.51
CA ALA A 340 1.98 -22.31 38.22
C ALA A 340 3.16 -23.28 38.44
N LEU A 341 4.09 -23.40 37.47
CA LEU A 341 5.31 -24.20 37.63
C LEU A 341 6.26 -23.58 38.67
N PHE A 342 6.35 -22.25 38.75
CA PHE A 342 7.13 -21.57 39.80
C PHE A 342 6.52 -21.75 41.19
N ASP A 343 5.19 -21.71 41.33
CA ASP A 343 4.51 -21.91 42.61
C ASP A 343 4.63 -23.36 43.12
N VAL A 344 4.61 -24.35 42.22
CA VAL A 344 4.85 -25.76 42.60
C VAL A 344 6.30 -25.97 43.05
N ASN A 345 7.29 -25.43 42.33
CA ASN A 345 8.70 -25.55 42.71
C ASN A 345 9.05 -24.77 44.00
N ALA A 346 8.30 -23.72 44.33
CA ALA A 346 8.46 -22.96 45.57
C ALA A 346 7.89 -23.69 46.79
N SER A 347 6.83 -24.50 46.61
CA SER A 347 6.21 -25.29 47.67
C SER A 347 6.88 -26.64 47.93
N GLU A 348 7.64 -27.18 46.98
CA GLU A 348 8.46 -28.39 47.18
C GLU A 348 9.84 -28.10 47.84
N ASN A 349 10.26 -26.84 47.91
CA ASN A 349 11.52 -26.41 48.53
C ASN A 349 11.36 -25.69 49.88
N SER A 350 10.14 -25.69 50.44
CA SER A 350 9.79 -25.18 51.78
C SER A 350 9.34 -26.32 52.67
#